data_AF-X1D5B8-F1
#
_entry.id   AF-X1D5B8-F1
#
_cell.length_a   1.000
_cell.length_b   1.000
_cell.length_c   1.000
_cell.angle_alpha   90.00
_cell.angle_beta   90.00
_cell.angle_gamma   90.00
#
_symmetry.space_group_name_H-M   'P 1'
#
loop_
_entity.id
_entity.type
_entity.pdbx_description
1 polymer ?
#
loop_
_entity_poly.entity_id
_entity_poly.type
_entity_poly.pdbx_seq_one_letter_code
_entity_poly.pdbx_strand_id
1 'polypeptide(L)'
;MFLRETFSLAESIISGSGIIAEFKRRSPSKNVINQKSSVIDVAKGYEEAGVSGLSVLTDTKYFGGSLDDLIQVRDIVNLPILRKEFIIDSYQIFESKAFGVDAILLIAAILSEDEIVELSSILKNVFTPNSFLIGA
;
A
#
# COMPACT_ATOMS: atom_id res chain seq x y z
N MET A 1 1.22 -0.77 -15.04
CA MET A 1 0.03 0.05 -14.73
C MET A 1 0.34 1.54 -14.53
N PHE A 2 1.50 2.04 -14.98
CA PHE A 2 1.99 3.37 -14.60
C PHE A 2 1.05 4.54 -14.93
N LEU A 3 0.32 4.48 -16.04
CA LEU A 3 -0.61 5.53 -16.48
C LEU A 3 -2.01 5.43 -15.85
N ARG A 4 -2.24 4.44 -14.97
CA ARG A 4 -3.53 4.25 -14.29
C ARG A 4 -3.80 5.43 -13.35
N GLU A 5 -5.03 5.92 -13.38
CA GLU A 5 -5.53 6.88 -12.41
C GLU A 5 -5.62 6.23 -11.01
N THR A 6 -5.14 6.94 -10.00
CA THR A 6 -5.08 6.43 -8.63
C THR A 6 -6.38 6.70 -7.91
N PHE A 7 -6.85 5.74 -7.11
CA PHE A 7 -7.96 5.98 -6.20
C PHE A 7 -7.49 6.75 -4.97
N SER A 8 -8.22 7.79 -4.56
CA SER A 8 -7.87 8.53 -3.35
C SER A 8 -8.20 7.69 -2.10
N LEU A 9 -7.16 7.18 -1.43
CA LEU A 9 -7.32 6.48 -0.16
C LEU A 9 -7.91 7.40 0.91
N ALA A 10 -7.53 8.68 0.94
CA ALA A 10 -8.08 9.65 1.88
C ALA A 10 -9.58 9.85 1.68
N GLU A 11 -10.04 10.05 0.44
CA GLU A 11 -11.47 10.19 0.14
C GLU A 11 -12.23 8.91 0.50
N SER A 12 -11.67 7.73 0.21
CA SER A 12 -12.27 6.44 0.56
C SER A 12 -12.38 6.21 2.08
N ILE A 13 -11.40 6.69 2.86
CA ILE A 13 -11.46 6.66 4.33
C ILE A 13 -12.57 7.56 4.85
N ILE A 14 -12.67 8.79 4.32
CA ILE A 14 -13.65 9.80 4.78
C ILE A 14 -15.08 9.40 4.42
N SER A 15 -15.28 8.81 3.23
CA SER A 15 -16.61 8.46 2.71
C SER A 15 -17.04 7.02 3.00
N GLY A 16 -16.10 6.14 3.34
CA GLY A 16 -16.33 4.71 3.56
C GLY A 16 -16.35 4.30 5.03
N SER A 17 -15.93 3.07 5.30
CA SER A 17 -15.88 2.49 6.66
C SER A 17 -14.76 3.05 7.53
N GLY A 18 -13.78 3.73 6.93
CA GLY A 18 -12.56 4.20 7.60
C GLY A 18 -11.54 3.09 7.90
N ILE A 19 -11.85 1.84 7.54
CA ILE A 19 -10.99 0.69 7.81
C ILE A 19 -10.04 0.45 6.63
N ILE A 20 -8.74 0.40 6.91
CA ILE A 20 -7.73 -0.15 5.98
C ILE A 20 -7.39 -1.56 6.46
N ALA A 21 -7.74 -2.58 5.68
CA ALA A 21 -7.45 -3.97 6.02
C ALA A 21 -6.10 -4.42 5.46
N GLU A 22 -5.33 -5.18 6.25
CA GLU A 22 -3.99 -5.63 5.88
C GLU A 22 -3.94 -7.16 5.78
N PHE A 23 -3.53 -7.68 4.62
CA PHE A 23 -3.19 -9.10 4.51
C PHE A 23 -1.73 -9.33 4.87
N LYS A 24 -1.49 -10.11 5.93
CA LYS A 24 -0.15 -10.30 6.49
C LYS A 24 0.16 -11.78 6.73
N ARG A 25 1.19 -12.30 6.06
CA ARG A 25 1.62 -13.70 6.18
C ARG A 25 2.48 -13.97 7.41
N ARG A 26 3.40 -13.05 7.74
CA ARG A 26 4.29 -13.14 8.90
C ARG A 26 4.65 -11.74 9.43
N SER A 27 5.32 -11.68 10.57
CA SER A 27 6.05 -10.49 11.02
C SER A 27 7.30 -10.86 11.81
N PRO A 28 8.25 -9.92 11.98
CA PRO A 28 9.39 -10.10 12.88
C PRO A 28 8.99 -10.55 14.30
N SER A 29 7.86 -10.07 14.82
CA SER A 29 7.36 -10.42 16.16
C SER A 29 6.53 -11.71 16.22
N LYS A 30 6.08 -12.24 15.08
CA LYS A 30 5.27 -13.47 14.98
C LYS A 30 5.63 -14.22 13.69
N ASN A 31 6.37 -15.31 13.81
CA ASN A 31 6.96 -16.06 12.70
C ASN A 31 5.98 -16.39 11.57
N VAL A 32 4.79 -16.91 11.87
CA VAL A 32 3.76 -17.24 10.88
C VAL A 32 2.40 -16.80 11.41
N ILE A 33 1.71 -15.97 10.65
CA ILE A 33 0.34 -15.51 10.94
C ILE A 33 -0.64 -16.22 10.01
N ASN A 34 -0.38 -16.19 8.71
CA ASN A 34 -1.22 -16.85 7.72
C ASN A 34 -0.36 -17.43 6.57
N GLN A 35 -0.45 -18.75 6.39
CA GLN A 35 0.18 -19.46 5.27
C GLN A 35 -0.82 -20.24 4.41
N LYS A 36 -2.11 -20.24 4.79
CA LYS A 36 -3.13 -21.08 4.13
C LYS A 36 -3.98 -20.30 3.14
N SER A 37 -4.25 -19.02 3.43
CA SER A 37 -5.06 -18.18 2.56
C SER A 37 -4.21 -17.53 1.48
N SER A 38 -4.71 -17.50 0.25
CA SER A 38 -4.10 -16.69 -0.81
C SER A 38 -4.38 -15.20 -0.57
N VAL A 39 -3.53 -14.33 -1.13
CA VAL A 39 -3.75 -12.88 -1.06
C VAL A 39 -5.05 -12.50 -1.80
N ILE A 40 -5.38 -13.23 -2.87
CA ILE A 40 -6.57 -13.01 -3.69
C ILE A 40 -7.83 -13.27 -2.87
N ASP A 41 -7.92 -14.42 -2.18
CA ASP A 41 -9.11 -14.78 -1.41
C ASP A 41 -9.37 -13.77 -0.28
N VAL A 42 -8.30 -13.36 0.41
CA VAL A 42 -8.40 -12.41 1.50
C VAL A 42 -8.76 -11.01 0.99
N ALA A 43 -8.16 -10.56 -0.11
CA ALA A 43 -8.46 -9.26 -0.70
C ALA A 43 -9.92 -9.16 -1.18
N LYS A 44 -10.48 -10.21 -1.80
CA LYS A 44 -11.91 -10.26 -2.14
C LYS A 44 -12.78 -10.19 -0.91
N GLY A 45 -12.47 -10.99 0.11
CA GLY A 45 -13.22 -10.98 1.37
C GLY A 45 -13.21 -9.60 2.06
N TYR A 46 -12.09 -8.88 1.97
CA TYR A 46 -12.01 -7.50 2.47
C TYR A 46 -12.83 -6.51 1.64
N GLU A 47 -12.82 -6.64 0.32
CA GLU A 47 -13.67 -5.81 -0.55
C GLU A 47 -15.16 -6.06 -0.28
N GLU A 48 -15.58 -7.31 -0.18
CA GLU A 48 -16.96 -7.70 0.18
C GLU A 48 -17.36 -7.18 1.57
N ALA A 49 -16.41 -7.07 2.49
CA ALA A 49 -16.62 -6.49 3.82
C ALA A 49 -16.72 -4.95 3.82
N GLY A 50 -16.51 -4.28 2.68
CA GLY A 50 -16.67 -2.82 2.56
C GLY A 50 -15.57 -2.00 3.22
N VAL A 51 -14.32 -2.51 3.24
CA VAL A 51 -13.18 -1.75 3.77
C VAL A 51 -12.86 -0.55 2.87
N SER A 52 -12.39 0.54 3.45
CA SER A 52 -11.99 1.75 2.71
C SER A 52 -10.70 1.57 1.91
N GLY A 53 -9.85 0.60 2.25
CA GLY A 53 -8.64 0.35 1.50
C GLY A 53 -7.93 -0.93 1.93
N LEU A 54 -6.96 -1.32 1.12
CA LEU A 54 -6.13 -2.50 1.35
C LEU A 54 -4.68 -2.09 1.58
N SER A 55 -4.08 -2.59 2.65
CA SER A 55 -2.65 -2.53 2.89
C SER A 55 -2.00 -3.84 2.43
N VAL A 56 -1.07 -3.75 1.49
CA VAL A 56 -0.36 -4.91 0.94
C VAL A 56 1.12 -4.77 1.29
N LEU A 57 1.64 -5.76 2.03
CA LEU A 57 3.07 -5.82 2.36
C LEU A 57 3.86 -6.33 1.16
N THR A 58 4.96 -5.67 0.84
CA THR A 58 5.86 -6.08 -0.26
C THR A 58 7.20 -6.62 0.23
N ASP A 59 7.53 -6.46 1.52
CA ASP A 59 8.80 -6.94 2.06
C ASP A 59 8.79 -8.47 2.17
N THR A 60 9.63 -9.10 1.36
CA THR A 60 9.74 -10.55 1.35
C THR A 60 10.41 -11.08 2.61
N LYS A 61 11.45 -10.42 3.12
CA LYS A 61 12.32 -10.93 4.19
C LYS A 61 11.58 -11.00 5.53
N TYR A 62 10.90 -9.93 5.92
CA TYR A 62 10.28 -9.77 7.23
C TYR A 62 8.79 -10.10 7.24
N PHE A 63 8.09 -9.82 6.15
CA PHE A 63 6.63 -9.96 6.07
C PHE A 63 6.15 -11.05 5.11
N GLY A 64 7.03 -11.58 4.25
CA GLY A 64 6.65 -12.59 3.25
C GLY A 64 5.73 -12.02 2.19
N GLY A 65 5.81 -10.72 1.96
CA GLY A 65 5.15 -10.02 0.87
C GLY A 65 5.96 -10.07 -0.41
N SER A 66 5.36 -9.60 -1.50
CA SER A 66 6.01 -9.44 -2.79
C SER A 66 5.34 -8.34 -3.61
N LEU A 67 6.07 -7.79 -4.58
CA LEU A 67 5.48 -6.88 -5.56
C LEU A 67 4.40 -7.57 -6.42
N ASP A 68 4.54 -8.88 -6.67
CA ASP A 68 3.54 -9.66 -7.41
C ASP A 68 2.19 -9.75 -6.67
N ASP A 69 2.19 -9.64 -5.33
CA ASP A 69 0.95 -9.55 -4.56
C ASP A 69 0.17 -8.27 -4.92
N LEU A 70 0.86 -7.16 -5.22
CA LEU A 70 0.19 -5.92 -5.65
C LEU A 70 -0.54 -6.10 -6.98
N ILE A 71 0.08 -6.77 -7.95
CA ILE A 71 -0.53 -7.04 -9.26
C ILE A 71 -1.76 -7.92 -9.08
N GLN A 72 -1.62 -9.04 -8.34
CA GLN A 72 -2.72 -9.97 -8.10
C GLN A 72 -3.91 -9.30 -7.40
N VAL A 73 -3.65 -8.49 -6.38
CA VAL A 73 -4.71 -7.75 -5.68
C VAL A 73 -5.33 -6.69 -6.60
N ARG A 74 -4.51 -6.00 -7.40
CA ARG A 74 -5.01 -4.93 -8.25
C ARG A 74 -5.91 -5.42 -9.38
N ASP A 75 -5.66 -6.61 -9.90
CA ASP A 75 -6.48 -7.20 -10.96
C ASP A 75 -7.88 -7.64 -10.49
N ILE A 76 -8.09 -7.76 -9.17
CA ILE A 76 -9.32 -8.38 -8.62
C ILE A 76 -10.14 -7.48 -7.68
N VAL A 77 -9.62 -6.33 -7.24
CA VAL A 77 -10.36 -5.39 -6.38
C VAL A 77 -10.37 -3.96 -6.93
N ASN A 78 -11.44 -3.24 -6.66
CA ASN A 78 -11.67 -1.84 -7.01
C ASN A 78 -11.56 -0.90 -5.79
N LEU A 79 -10.70 -1.24 -4.84
CA LEU A 79 -10.38 -0.40 -3.67
C LEU A 79 -9.02 0.31 -3.81
N PRO A 80 -8.77 1.43 -3.09
CA PRO A 80 -7.43 1.98 -2.99
C PRO A 80 -6.45 1.00 -2.32
N ILE A 81 -5.27 0.85 -2.90
CA ILE A 81 -4.17 0.02 -2.36
C ILE A 81 -3.07 0.91 -1.79
N LEU A 82 -2.74 0.66 -0.52
CA LEU A 82 -1.56 1.15 0.17
C LEU A 82 -0.43 0.13 0.07
N ARG A 83 0.73 0.54 -0.43
CA ARG A 83 1.96 -0.27 -0.32
C ARG A 83 2.56 -0.11 1.08
N LYS A 84 2.64 -1.21 1.81
CA LYS A 84 3.25 -1.29 3.14
C LYS A 84 4.68 -1.80 3.02
N GLU A 85 5.61 -0.86 3.05
CA GLU A 85 7.04 -1.13 2.86
C GLU A 85 7.89 -0.08 3.60
N PHE A 86 9.16 -0.41 3.83
CA PHE A 86 10.17 0.58 4.23
C PHE A 86 10.66 1.34 2.99
N ILE A 87 10.03 2.47 2.69
CA ILE A 87 10.39 3.34 1.57
C ILE A 87 11.49 4.30 2.01
N ILE A 88 12.65 4.17 1.37
CA ILE A 88 13.86 4.97 1.62
C ILE A 88 14.47 5.55 0.33
N ASP A 89 13.96 5.17 -0.83
CA ASP A 89 14.45 5.63 -2.13
C ASP A 89 13.29 5.99 -3.08
N SER A 90 13.48 7.05 -3.87
CA SER A 90 12.52 7.51 -4.87
C SER A 90 12.15 6.45 -5.92
N TYR A 91 13.07 5.53 -6.25
CA TYR A 91 12.81 4.38 -7.12
C TYR A 91 11.61 3.57 -6.63
N GLN A 92 11.47 3.37 -5.32
CA GLN A 92 10.35 2.62 -4.75
C GLN A 92 9.01 3.34 -4.95
N ILE A 93 8.99 4.67 -5.10
CA ILE A 93 7.79 5.45 -5.44
C ILE A 93 7.35 5.15 -6.88
N PHE A 94 8.29 5.24 -7.84
CA PHE A 94 8.00 4.94 -9.25
C PHE A 94 7.62 3.47 -9.46
N GLU A 95 8.29 2.56 -8.76
CA GLU A 95 7.94 1.15 -8.73
C GLU A 95 6.50 0.96 -8.23
N SER A 96 6.13 1.58 -7.12
CA SER A 96 4.76 1.48 -6.59
C SER A 96 3.71 1.94 -7.62
N LYS A 97 3.95 3.06 -8.30
CA LYS A 97 3.08 3.56 -9.37
C LYS A 97 2.99 2.57 -10.54
N ALA A 98 4.11 1.97 -10.94
CA ALA A 98 4.14 0.97 -12.01
C ALA A 98 3.31 -0.29 -11.68
N PHE A 99 3.25 -0.65 -10.39
CA PHE A 99 2.51 -1.80 -9.84
C PHE A 99 1.08 -1.47 -9.40
N GLY A 100 0.56 -0.29 -9.73
CA GLY A 100 -0.86 0.04 -9.55
C GLY A 100 -1.27 0.41 -8.13
N VAL A 101 -0.30 0.77 -7.28
CA VAL A 101 -0.52 1.31 -5.94
C VAL A 101 -1.20 2.67 -6.01
N ASP A 102 -2.00 3.00 -5.00
CA ASP A 102 -2.71 4.27 -4.90
C ASP A 102 -2.19 5.15 -3.75
N ALA A 103 -1.58 4.56 -2.71
CA ALA A 103 -0.96 5.26 -1.59
C ALA A 103 0.33 4.57 -1.11
N ILE A 104 1.25 5.34 -0.51
CA ILE A 104 2.54 4.85 0.00
C ILE A 104 2.71 5.23 1.47
N LEU A 105 3.27 4.31 2.27
CA LEU A 105 3.70 4.58 3.63
C LEU A 105 5.10 5.22 3.66
N LEU A 106 5.23 6.39 4.29
CA LEU A 106 6.51 6.96 4.72
C LEU A 106 6.60 6.87 6.25
N ILE A 107 7.77 6.48 6.77
CA ILE A 107 7.97 6.21 8.20
C ILE A 107 8.94 7.24 8.77
N ALA A 108 8.46 8.14 9.62
CA ALA A 108 9.29 9.21 10.18
C ALA A 108 10.44 8.70 11.07
N ALA A 109 10.34 7.49 11.61
CA ALA A 109 11.39 6.90 12.45
C ALA A 109 12.64 6.43 11.68
N ILE A 110 12.57 6.31 10.35
CA ILE A 110 13.70 5.84 9.52
C ILE A 110 14.13 6.85 8.47
N LEU A 111 13.39 7.96 8.34
CA LEU A 111 13.64 9.03 7.38
C LEU A 111 13.95 10.31 8.15
N SER A 112 14.94 11.06 7.68
CA SER A 112 15.15 12.45 8.07
C SER A 112 14.00 13.34 7.57
N GLU A 113 13.89 14.53 8.16
CA GLU A 113 12.91 15.54 7.72
C GLU A 113 13.10 15.90 6.24
N ASP A 114 14.34 16.07 5.80
CA ASP A 114 14.67 16.36 4.40
C ASP A 114 14.23 15.21 3.46
N GLU A 115 14.49 13.95 3.83
CA GLU A 115 14.03 12.79 3.06
C GLU A 115 12.50 12.70 3.00
N ILE A 116 11.80 12.97 4.11
CA ILE A 116 10.32 12.99 4.12
C ILE A 116 9.82 14.06 3.16
N VAL A 117 10.38 15.27 3.19
CA VAL A 117 9.98 16.38 2.32
C VAL A 117 10.24 16.03 0.85
N GLU A 118 11.42 15.48 0.54
CA GLU A 118 11.80 15.07 -0.81
C GLU A 118 10.87 13.97 -1.36
N LEU A 119 10.75 12.85 -0.63
CA LEU A 119 9.92 11.73 -1.05
C LEU A 119 8.44 12.12 -1.15
N SER A 120 7.95 12.98 -0.25
CA SER A 120 6.59 13.54 -0.30
C SER A 120 6.36 14.40 -1.54
N SER A 121 7.36 15.20 -1.92
CA SER A 121 7.31 16.02 -3.14
C SER A 121 7.25 15.14 -4.38
N ILE A 122 8.10 14.12 -4.46
CA ILE A 122 8.10 13.16 -5.57
C ILE A 122 6.76 12.43 -5.64
N LEU A 123 6.23 11.97 -4.50
CA LEU A 123 4.92 11.32 -4.42
C LEU A 123 3.81 12.16 -5.05
N LYS A 124 3.70 13.43 -4.67
CA LYS A 124 2.69 14.36 -5.20
C LYS A 124 2.82 14.63 -6.71
N ASN A 125 4.03 14.49 -7.26
CA ASN A 125 4.26 14.66 -8.69
C ASN A 125 3.97 13.39 -9.48
N VAL A 126 4.23 12.21 -8.89
CA VAL A 126 4.05 10.90 -9.56
C VAL A 126 2.63 10.39 -9.45
N PHE A 127 2.00 10.60 -8.29
CA PHE A 127 0.61 10.27 -8.04
C PHE A 127 -0.21 11.53 -8.30
N THR A 128 -1.32 11.39 -9.03
CA THR A 128 -2.22 12.51 -9.35
C THR A 128 -2.59 13.31 -8.08
N PRO A 129 -2.87 14.62 -8.17
CA PRO A 129 -2.80 15.58 -7.06
C PRO A 129 -3.67 15.31 -5.80
N ASN A 130 -4.45 14.23 -5.76
CA ASN A 130 -5.28 13.82 -4.63
C ASN A 130 -4.67 12.69 -3.76
N SER A 131 -3.44 12.23 -4.00
CA SER A 131 -2.79 11.21 -3.15
C SER A 131 -2.28 11.83 -1.84
N PHE A 132 -2.99 11.60 -0.74
CA PHE A 132 -2.63 12.05 0.61
C PHE A 132 -1.54 11.19 1.25
N LEU A 133 -0.62 11.84 1.98
CA LEU A 133 0.45 11.23 2.77
C LEU A 133 -0.07 10.89 4.16
N ILE A 134 0.00 9.63 4.57
CA ILE A 134 -0.17 9.25 5.98
C ILE A 134 1.23 9.23 6.60
N GLY A 135 1.58 10.28 7.33
CA GLY A 135 2.69 10.26 8.27
C GLY A 135 2.22 9.65 9.59
N ALA A 136 2.91 8.61 10.04
CA ALA A 136 2.79 8.07 11.40
C ALA A 136 4.04 8.45 12.20
#